data_AF-A0A9D5AY95-F1
#
_entry.id   AF-A0A9D5AY95-F1
#
_cell.length_a   1.000
_cell.length_b   1.000
_cell.length_c   1.000
_cell.angle_alpha   90.00
_cell.angle_beta   90.00
_cell.angle_gamma   90.00
#
_symmetry.space_group_name_H-M   'P 1'
#
loop_
_entity.id
_entity.type
_entity.pdbx_description
1 polymer ?
#
loop_
_entity_poly.entity_id
_entity_poly.type
_entity_poly.pdbx_seq_one_letter_code
_entity_poly.pdbx_strand_id
1 'polypeptide(L)'
;RVQPFDKRYQYLLFAAEPYETISFKVPSTEIDKSTPKFFSHWDPDSKMFTLQLYFKIKPPEVTKPQPPASTPNGTTSPGVPPRPMPPASQAPLPPPPPPQGLPPGAPLGNPPRAPPPPMSGSMPPPPPMSANGPRPVPGAMP
;
A
#
# COMPACT_ATOMS: atom_id res chain seq x y z
N ARG A 1 24.29 -12.49 12.40
CA ARG A 1 23.66 -13.80 12.12
C ARG A 1 23.01 -13.71 10.75
N VAL A 2 23.45 -14.52 9.79
CA VAL A 2 22.83 -14.58 8.45
C VAL A 2 21.54 -15.40 8.60
N GLN A 3 20.39 -14.77 8.31
CA GLN A 3 19.12 -15.50 8.25
C GLN A 3 19.05 -16.29 6.94
N PRO A 4 18.55 -17.54 6.94
CA PRO A 4 18.26 -18.28 5.72
C PRO A 4 17.31 -17.49 4.82
N PHE A 5 17.44 -17.64 3.50
CA PHE A 5 16.55 -16.96 2.56
C PHE A 5 15.10 -17.42 2.79
N ASP A 6 14.25 -16.52 3.27
CA ASP A 6 12.84 -16.80 3.51
C ASP A 6 12.03 -16.27 2.32
N LYS A 7 11.54 -17.17 1.46
CA LYS A 7 10.76 -16.82 0.25
C LYS A 7 9.49 -16.03 0.55
N ARG A 8 9.03 -15.99 1.81
CA ARG A 8 7.84 -15.23 2.21
C ARG A 8 8.10 -13.72 2.25
N TYR A 9 9.37 -13.32 2.28
CA TYR A 9 9.77 -11.93 2.45
C TYR A 9 10.81 -11.52 1.41
N GLN A 10 10.77 -10.24 1.08
CA GLN A 10 11.81 -9.55 0.34
C GLN A 10 12.29 -8.36 1.18
N TYR A 11 13.36 -7.72 0.76
CA TYR A 11 13.93 -6.58 1.47
C TYR A 11 13.81 -5.34 0.59
N LEU A 12 13.27 -4.26 1.16
CA LEU A 12 13.31 -2.92 0.57
C LEU A 12 14.53 -2.21 1.14
N LEU A 13 15.47 -1.82 0.29
CA LEU A 13 16.73 -1.19 0.69
C LEU A 13 16.68 0.31 0.42
N PHE A 14 17.21 1.09 1.36
CA PHE A 14 17.54 2.50 1.16
C PHE A 14 19.04 2.64 1.33
N ALA A 15 19.68 3.18 0.28
CA ALA A 15 21.11 3.46 0.26
C ALA A 15 21.29 4.93 -0.11
N ALA A 16 22.10 5.65 0.65
CA ALA A 16 22.46 7.03 0.39
C ALA A 16 23.83 7.30 0.98
N GLU A 17 24.78 7.81 0.22
CA GLU A 17 26.07 8.26 0.76
C GLU A 17 25.87 9.54 1.59
N PRO A 18 26.50 9.70 2.78
CA PRO A 18 27.45 8.80 3.47
C PRO A 18 26.79 7.84 4.47
N TYR A 19 25.47 7.66 4.37
CA TYR A 19 24.67 6.88 5.33
C TYR A 19 24.76 5.38 5.06
N GLU A 20 24.67 4.63 6.15
CA GLU A 20 24.57 3.18 6.10
C GLU A 20 23.32 2.73 5.33
N THR A 21 23.46 1.67 4.55
CA THR A 21 22.31 1.08 3.86
C THR A 21 21.38 0.44 4.88
N ILE A 22 20.13 0.88 4.92
CA ILE A 22 19.08 0.28 5.75
C ILE A 22 18.17 -0.60 4.90
N SER A 23 17.55 -1.59 5.52
CA SER A 23 16.57 -2.43 4.82
C SER A 23 15.35 -2.76 5.68
N PHE A 24 14.19 -2.82 5.03
CA PHE A 24 12.94 -3.25 5.63
C PHE A 24 12.54 -4.62 5.09
N LYS A 25 12.32 -5.58 5.99
CA LYS A 25 11.75 -6.88 5.65
C LYS A 25 10.26 -6.71 5.35
N VAL A 26 9.88 -6.88 4.09
CA VAL A 26 8.50 -6.71 3.63
C VAL A 26 7.96 -8.03 3.06
N PRO A 27 6.64 -8.28 3.09
CA PRO A 27 6.06 -9.45 2.42
C PRO A 27 6.45 -9.51 0.95
N SER A 28 6.61 -10.73 0.42
CA SER A 28 6.88 -10.95 -1.02
C SER A 28 5.66 -10.71 -1.92
N THR A 29 4.71 -9.88 -1.48
CA THR A 29 3.52 -9.50 -2.25
C THR A 29 3.90 -8.44 -3.27
N GLU A 30 3.29 -8.51 -4.46
CA GLU A 30 3.54 -7.53 -5.51
C GLU A 30 3.11 -6.12 -5.08
N ILE A 31 3.90 -5.12 -5.46
CA ILE A 31 3.60 -3.72 -5.14
C ILE A 31 2.68 -3.14 -6.23
N ASP A 32 1.66 -2.41 -5.80
CA ASP A 32 0.81 -1.63 -6.70
C ASP A 32 1.58 -0.37 -7.15
N LYS A 33 2.13 -0.43 -8.38
CA LYS A 33 2.88 0.68 -9.00
C LYS A 33 1.97 1.70 -9.69
N SER A 34 0.66 1.58 -9.54
CA SER A 34 -0.29 2.49 -10.16
C SER A 34 -0.29 3.84 -9.43
N THR A 35 -0.26 4.93 -10.19
CA THR A 35 -0.48 6.28 -9.65
C THR A 35 -1.93 6.39 -9.14
N PRO A 36 -2.19 6.99 -7.95
CA PRO A 36 -1.28 7.73 -7.06
C PRO A 36 -0.73 6.90 -5.88
N LYS A 37 -0.93 5.59 -5.86
CA LYS A 37 -0.57 4.74 -4.70
C LYS A 37 0.92 4.53 -4.54
N PHE A 38 1.68 4.61 -5.61
CA PHE A 38 3.14 4.59 -5.57
C PHE A 38 3.67 6.02 -5.65
N PHE A 39 4.39 6.45 -4.62
CA PHE A 39 4.94 7.81 -4.51
C PHE A 39 6.40 7.75 -4.06
N SER A 40 7.28 8.47 -4.77
CA SER A 40 8.70 8.59 -4.47
C SER A 40 9.12 10.04 -4.65
N HIS A 41 9.70 10.65 -3.62
CA HIS A 41 10.12 12.05 -3.65
C HIS A 41 11.44 12.24 -2.89
N TRP A 42 12.36 12.96 -3.53
CA TRP A 42 13.58 13.46 -2.89
C TRP A 42 13.47 14.97 -2.76
N ASP A 43 13.55 15.44 -1.52
CA ASP A 43 13.74 16.86 -1.23
C ASP A 43 15.23 17.11 -0.94
N PRO A 44 15.96 17.76 -1.85
CA PRO A 44 17.38 18.06 -1.64
C PRO A 44 17.62 19.14 -0.60
N ASP A 45 16.66 20.01 -0.28
CA ASP A 45 16.84 21.08 0.70
C ASP A 45 16.85 20.49 2.12
N SER A 46 15.80 19.73 2.44
CA SER A 46 15.69 19.03 3.73
C SER A 46 16.46 17.70 3.80
N LYS A 47 17.05 17.25 2.69
CA LYS A 47 17.70 15.94 2.54
C LYS A 47 16.76 14.78 2.93
N MET A 48 15.48 14.90 2.56
CA MET A 48 14.45 13.94 2.90
C MET A 48 14.04 13.09 1.70
N PHE A 49 14.19 11.77 1.82
CA PHE A 49 13.67 10.82 0.84
C PHE A 49 12.38 10.18 1.38
N THR A 50 11.29 10.33 0.64
CA THR A 50 9.98 9.76 0.99
C THR A 50 9.58 8.73 -0.06
N LEU A 51 9.28 7.51 0.39
CA LEU A 51 8.72 6.45 -0.43
C LEU A 51 7.43 5.92 0.23
N GLN A 52 6.33 5.98 -0.52
CA GLN A 52 5.04 5.39 -0.15
C GLN A 52 4.63 4.39 -1.22
N LEU A 53 4.19 3.22 -0.78
CA LEU A 53 3.78 2.12 -1.64
C LEU A 53 2.69 1.31 -0.96
N TYR A 54 1.88 0.63 -1.76
CA TYR A 54 0.85 -0.29 -1.29
C TYR A 54 1.07 -1.67 -1.90
N PHE A 55 0.72 -2.72 -1.16
CA PHE A 55 0.70 -4.07 -1.70
C PHE A 55 -0.56 -4.29 -2.53
N LYS A 56 -0.43 -4.99 -3.66
CA LYS A 56 -1.55 -5.52 -4.40
C LYS A 56 -2.30 -6.52 -3.53
N ILE A 57 -3.58 -6.24 -3.31
CA ILE A 57 -4.47 -7.20 -2.67
C ILE A 57 -4.75 -8.27 -3.72
N LYS A 58 -4.12 -9.44 -3.58
CA LYS A 58 -4.66 -10.62 -4.27
C LYS A 58 -6.01 -10.89 -3.61
N PRO A 59 -7.10 -11.06 -4.38
CA PRO A 59 -8.31 -11.65 -3.81
C PRO A 59 -7.86 -12.90 -3.06
N PRO A 60 -8.34 -13.13 -1.83
CA PRO A 60 -8.10 -14.42 -1.20
C PRO A 60 -8.48 -15.46 -2.24
N GLU A 61 -7.54 -16.34 -2.60
CA GLU A 61 -7.87 -17.52 -3.38
C GLU A 61 -8.95 -18.23 -2.57
N VAL A 62 -10.22 -17.99 -2.92
CA VAL A 62 -11.32 -18.86 -2.56
C VAL A 62 -10.86 -20.17 -3.13
N THR A 63 -10.35 -21.04 -2.25
CA THR A 63 -10.07 -22.44 -2.46
C THR A 63 -10.87 -22.90 -3.65
N LYS A 64 -10.21 -23.05 -4.80
CA LYS A 64 -10.83 -23.63 -5.99
C LYS A 64 -11.56 -24.88 -5.48
N PRO A 65 -12.89 -25.00 -5.64
CA PRO A 65 -13.56 -26.26 -5.39
C PRO A 65 -12.79 -27.27 -6.22
N GLN A 66 -12.08 -28.16 -5.54
CA GLN A 66 -11.34 -29.23 -6.16
C GLN A 66 -12.32 -29.89 -7.14
N PRO A 67 -12.06 -29.91 -8.46
CA PRO A 67 -12.82 -30.81 -9.32
C PRO A 67 -12.64 -32.19 -8.68
N PRO A 68 -13.72 -32.96 -8.44
CA PRO A 68 -13.57 -34.28 -7.85
C PRO A 68 -12.60 -35.04 -8.75
N ALA A 69 -11.42 -35.33 -8.19
CA ALA A 69 -10.45 -36.18 -8.85
C ALA A 69 -11.19 -37.48 -9.14
N SER A 70 -11.33 -37.79 -10.42
CA SER A 70 -11.82 -39.05 -10.91
C SER A 70 -11.01 -40.15 -10.22
N THR A 71 -11.67 -40.95 -9.39
CA THR A 71 -11.06 -42.11 -8.75
C THR A 71 -10.63 -43.09 -9.84
N PRO A 72 -9.39 -43.63 -9.80
CA PRO A 72 -9.05 -44.76 -10.64
C PRO A 72 -9.80 -45.98 -10.10
N ASN A 73 -10.58 -46.56 -11.00
CA ASN A 73 -11.25 -47.84 -10.97
C ASN A 73 -10.80 -48.81 -9.86
N GLY A 74 -11.73 -49.22 -9.00
CA GLY A 74 -11.49 -50.20 -7.94
C GLY A 74 -12.77 -50.60 -7.22
N THR A 75 -13.59 -51.40 -7.89
CA THR A 75 -14.48 -52.44 -7.33
C THR A 75 -15.32 -52.07 -6.09
N THR A 76 -16.63 -51.81 -6.25
CA THR A 76 -17.68 -52.39 -5.38
C THR A 76 -19.08 -52.22 -5.98
N SER A 77 -19.74 -53.38 -6.14
CA SER A 77 -21.14 -53.78 -6.39
C SER A 77 -22.30 -52.75 -6.45
N PRO A 78 -23.34 -53.01 -7.28
CA PRO A 78 -24.56 -52.22 -7.35
C PRO A 78 -25.53 -52.58 -6.21
N GLY A 79 -26.07 -51.58 -5.49
CA GLY A 79 -27.31 -51.80 -4.71
C GLY A 79 -27.47 -51.18 -3.33
N VAL A 80 -26.75 -50.12 -2.94
CA VAL A 80 -27.02 -49.43 -1.66
C VAL A 80 -27.34 -47.96 -1.90
N PRO A 81 -28.49 -47.43 -1.43
CA PRO A 81 -28.79 -46.02 -1.57
C PRO A 81 -27.81 -45.19 -0.73
N PRO A 82 -27.48 -43.95 -1.13
CA PRO A 82 -26.56 -43.11 -0.39
C PRO A 82 -27.15 -42.80 0.98
N ARG A 83 -26.36 -43.03 2.03
CA ARG A 83 -26.70 -42.64 3.41
C ARG A 83 -26.89 -41.11 3.46
N PRO A 84 -27.90 -40.58 4.18
CA PRO A 84 -28.05 -39.14 4.36
C PRO A 84 -26.80 -38.59 5.05
N MET A 85 -26.24 -37.50 4.51
CA MET A 85 -25.15 -36.77 5.16
C MET A 85 -25.62 -36.25 6.52
N PRO A 86 -24.78 -36.31 7.58
CA PRO A 86 -25.11 -35.64 8.82
C PRO A 86 -25.15 -34.12 8.58
N PRO A 87 -26.04 -33.37 9.25
CA PRO A 87 -26.04 -31.92 9.17
C PRO A 87 -24.67 -31.40 9.65
N ALA A 88 -24.10 -30.45 8.90
CA ALA A 88 -22.87 -29.78 9.30
C ALA A 88 -23.07 -29.25 10.73
N SER A 89 -22.22 -29.70 11.65
CA SER A 89 -22.18 -29.18 13.00
C SER A 89 -21.84 -27.70 12.90
N GLN A 90 -22.86 -26.84 12.97
CA GLN A 90 -22.69 -25.40 13.07
C GLN A 90 -21.97 -25.14 14.40
N ALA A 91 -20.65 -24.97 14.33
CA ALA A 91 -19.92 -24.39 15.44
C ALA A 91 -20.54 -23.00 15.70
N PRO A 92 -20.86 -22.66 16.96
CA PRO A 92 -21.44 -21.36 17.27
C PRO A 92 -20.47 -20.26 16.82
N LEU A 93 -21.00 -19.28 16.07
CA LEU A 93 -20.25 -18.10 15.68
C LEU A 93 -19.70 -17.42 16.94
N PRO A 94 -18.47 -16.87 16.91
CA PRO A 94 -17.94 -16.13 18.05
C PRO A 94 -18.85 -14.93 18.34
N PRO A 95 -19.07 -14.58 19.63
CA PRO A 95 -19.89 -13.45 20.00
C PRO A 95 -19.28 -12.14 19.47
N PRO A 96 -20.11 -11.15 19.10
CA PRO A 96 -19.62 -9.85 18.71
C PRO A 96 -18.86 -9.19 19.88
N PRO A 97 -17.82 -8.38 19.58
CA PRO A 97 -17.14 -7.62 20.61
C PRO A 97 -18.12 -6.65 21.29
N PRO A 98 -17.96 -6.39 22.60
CA PRO A 98 -18.79 -5.42 23.29
C PRO A 98 -18.61 -4.02 22.68
N PRO A 99 -19.67 -3.20 22.63
CA PRO A 99 -19.52 -1.81 22.23
C PRO A 99 -18.53 -1.14 23.18
N GLN A 100 -17.37 -0.74 22.66
CA GLN A 100 -16.44 0.09 23.41
C GLN A 100 -17.16 1.41 23.68
N GLY A 101 -17.57 1.62 24.92
CA GLY A 101 -18.05 2.91 25.39
C GLY A 101 -17.00 3.97 25.07
N LEU A 102 -17.47 5.13 24.64
CA LEU A 102 -16.62 6.30 24.42
C LEU A 102 -15.74 6.53 25.66
N PRO A 103 -14.42 6.74 25.51
CA PRO A 103 -13.57 7.05 26.65
C PRO A 103 -14.10 8.32 27.34
N PRO A 104 -14.26 8.31 28.68
CA PRO A 104 -14.67 9.51 29.40
C PRO A 104 -13.54 10.53 29.27
N GLY A 105 -13.80 11.64 28.58
CA GLY A 105 -12.83 12.72 28.38
C GLY A 105 -12.55 13.11 26.93
N ALA A 106 -13.32 12.63 25.95
CA ALA A 106 -13.27 13.23 24.62
C ALA A 106 -13.71 14.71 24.72
N PRO A 107 -12.84 15.69 24.37
CA PRO A 107 -13.25 17.08 24.37
C PRO A 107 -14.38 17.25 23.35
N LEU A 108 -15.48 17.84 23.80
CA LEU A 108 -16.58 18.28 22.95
C LEU A 108 -15.94 19.10 21.82
N GLY A 109 -15.95 18.54 20.61
CA GLY A 109 -15.25 19.09 19.46
C GLY A 109 -15.60 20.56 19.28
N ASN A 110 -14.58 21.38 19.01
CA ASN A 110 -14.75 22.78 18.65
C ASN A 110 -15.86 22.91 17.60
N PRO A 111 -16.71 23.96 17.69
CA PRO A 111 -17.70 24.23 16.65
C PRO A 111 -17.00 24.38 15.29
N PRO A 112 -17.69 24.08 14.18
CA PRO A 112 -17.11 24.13 12.84
C PRO A 112 -16.47 25.50 12.60
N ARG A 113 -15.19 25.46 12.21
CA ARG A 113 -14.44 26.65 11.84
C ARG A 113 -15.18 27.33 10.68
N ALA A 114 -15.54 28.60 10.86
CA ALA A 114 -16.17 29.40 9.82
C ALA A 114 -15.34 29.36 8.52
N PRO A 115 -15.98 29.36 7.33
CA PRO A 115 -15.26 29.41 6.08
C PRO A 115 -14.40 30.68 6.03
N PRO A 116 -13.18 30.62 5.45
CA PRO A 116 -12.34 31.80 5.30
C PRO A 116 -13.07 32.82 4.40
N PRO A 117 -12.89 34.14 4.66
CA PRO A 117 -13.48 35.16 3.81
C PRO A 117 -12.94 35.03 2.37
N PRO A 118 -13.73 35.37 1.34
CA PRO A 118 -13.22 35.43 -0.02
C PRO A 118 -12.11 36.49 -0.06
N MET A 119 -10.90 36.07 -0.42
CA MET A 119 -9.81 37.00 -0.72
C MET A 119 -10.21 37.80 -1.97
N SER A 120 -10.86 38.94 -1.74
CA SER A 120 -11.01 40.00 -2.73
C SER A 120 -9.68 40.73 -2.81
N GLY A 121 -8.98 40.62 -3.93
CA GLY A 121 -7.77 41.41 -4.18
C GLY A 121 -6.71 40.68 -4.99
N SER A 122 -6.84 40.78 -6.32
CA SER A 122 -5.75 41.07 -7.26
C SER A 122 -4.32 40.80 -6.77
N MET A 123 -3.85 39.54 -6.85
CA MET A 123 -2.40 39.34 -6.87
C MET A 123 -1.86 39.92 -8.19
N PRO A 124 -0.87 40.83 -8.15
CA PRO A 124 -0.22 41.27 -9.38
C PRO A 124 0.45 40.06 -10.04
N PRO A 125 0.44 39.97 -11.38
CA PRO A 125 1.12 38.88 -12.08
C PRO A 125 2.62 38.91 -11.73
N PRO A 126 3.27 37.72 -11.67
CA PRO A 126 4.71 37.65 -11.42
C PRO A 126 5.47 38.42 -12.51
N PRO A 127 6.60 39.07 -12.16
CA PRO A 127 7.43 39.75 -13.15
C PRO A 127 7.96 38.73 -14.19
N PRO A 128 8.08 39.12 -15.47
CA PRO A 128 8.65 38.24 -16.48
C PRO A 128 10.09 37.92 -16.09
N MET A 129 10.41 36.64 -15.97
CA MET A 129 11.79 36.19 -15.84
C MET A 129 12.50 36.58 -17.13
N SER A 130 13.37 37.59 -17.05
CA SER A 130 14.25 37.96 -18.17
C SER A 130 15.00 36.71 -18.61
N ALA A 131 14.68 36.26 -19.83
CA ALA A 131 15.37 35.18 -20.50
C ALA A 131 16.87 35.49 -20.51
N ASN A 132 17.62 34.67 -19.78
CA ASN A 132 19.06 34.69 -19.75
C ASN A 132 19.56 34.16 -21.11
N GLY A 133 19.62 35.04 -22.11
CA GLY A 133 20.29 34.77 -23.37
C GLY A 133 21.81 34.67 -23.17
N PRO A 134 22.52 33.88 -23.99
CA PRO A 134 23.96 33.70 -23.82
C PRO A 134 24.69 35.01 -24.09
N ARG A 135 25.57 35.41 -23.15
CA ARG A 135 26.50 36.55 -23.33
C ARG A 135 27.44 36.26 -24.51
N PRO A 136 27.67 37.22 -25.43
CA PRO A 136 28.75 37.09 -26.39
C PRO A 136 30.11 37.27 -25.71
N VAL A 137 31.06 36.40 -26.06
CA VAL A 137 32.46 36.45 -25.65
C VAL A 137 33.19 37.59 -26.39
N PRO A 138 34.06 38.39 -25.73
CA PRO A 138 34.89 39.36 -26.42
C PRO A 138 36.22 38.72 -26.81
N GLY A 139 36.53 38.66 -28.11
CA GLY A 139 37.90 38.38 -28.57
C GLY A 139 37.99 37.59 -29.88
N ALA A 140 38.06 38.32 -31.00
CA ALA A 140 38.82 37.89 -32.17
C ALA A 140 39.27 39.15 -32.93
N MET A 141 40.59 39.38 -32.92
CA MET A 141 41.31 40.34 -33.76
C MET A 141 41.24 39.90 -35.24
N PRO A 142 41.61 40.75 -36.21
CA PRO A 142 43.00 41.13 -36.44
C PRO A 142 43.32 42.62 -36.21
#